data_AF-A0A0C7NLT4-F1
#
_entry.id   AF-A0A0C7NLT4-F1
#
_cell.length_a   1.000
_cell.length_b   1.000
_cell.length_c   1.000
_cell.angle_alpha   90.00
_cell.angle_beta   90.00
_cell.angle_gamma   90.00
#
_symmetry.space_group_name_H-M   'P 1'
#
loop_
_entity.id
_entity.type
_entity.pdbx_description
1 polymer ?
#
loop_
_entity_poly.entity_id
_entity_poly.type
_entity_poly.pdbx_seq_one_letter_code
_entity_poly.pdbx_strand_id
1 'polypeptide(L)'
;MCRYGFDHVTKSVEKATANFKAPTPLAVAELPNSTLAKSILNYATEELPLPVLNHSLRAYQYGEAILKDQSTEWAIDSDVLFSACLLHDIGTTEKNMNVTKMSFEYYGGVKARELVLKKTHGNVEFADAVCEAVIRHQDLGESGFITKLGLILQIVTVLDNLGKYTHLIHRKTLSAINKRYSREN
;
A
#
# COMPACT_ATOMS: atom_id res chain seq x y z
N MET A 1 15.95 -7.49 -11.01
CA MET A 1 14.59 -7.10 -10.62
C MET A 1 14.67 -5.83 -9.79
N CYS A 2 13.81 -4.85 -10.08
CA CYS A 2 13.77 -3.62 -9.30
C CYS A 2 12.99 -3.87 -8.00
N ARG A 3 13.66 -3.81 -6.86
CA ARG A 3 13.06 -4.02 -5.53
C ARG A 3 11.95 -3.02 -5.17
N TYR A 4 11.85 -1.90 -5.90
CA TYR A 4 10.86 -0.85 -5.68
C TYR A 4 9.53 -1.08 -6.42
N GLY A 5 9.42 -2.18 -7.19
CA GLY A 5 8.18 -2.55 -7.89
C GLY A 5 8.00 -1.88 -9.26
N PHE A 6 9.04 -1.27 -9.84
CA PHE A 6 9.02 -0.65 -11.17
C PHE A 6 8.92 -1.62 -12.37
N ASP A 7 8.61 -2.88 -12.14
CA ASP A 7 8.25 -3.77 -13.22
C ASP A 7 6.82 -3.48 -13.68
N HIS A 8 6.62 -3.39 -14.99
CA HIS A 8 5.29 -3.18 -15.55
C HIS A 8 4.45 -4.46 -15.41
N VAL A 9 3.21 -4.30 -14.95
CA VAL A 9 2.19 -5.35 -14.95
C VAL A 9 0.91 -4.81 -15.56
N THR A 10 0.11 -5.69 -16.16
CA THR A 10 -1.23 -5.30 -16.65
C THR A 10 -2.06 -4.76 -15.50
N LYS A 11 -2.82 -3.69 -15.77
CA LYS A 11 -3.71 -3.07 -14.78
C LYS A 11 -4.91 -3.96 -14.42
N SER A 12 -5.34 -4.81 -15.35
CA SER A 12 -6.35 -5.84 -15.08
C SER A 12 -5.87 -6.81 -13.99
N VAL A 13 -6.48 -6.72 -12.81
CA VAL A 13 -6.16 -7.59 -11.66
C VAL A 13 -6.30 -9.06 -12.03
N GLU A 14 -7.40 -9.45 -12.68
CA GLU A 14 -7.62 -10.84 -13.10
C GLU A 14 -6.47 -11.38 -13.96
N LYS A 15 -6.02 -10.61 -14.96
CA LYS A 15 -4.90 -11.01 -15.82
C LYS A 15 -3.57 -11.02 -15.07
N ALA A 16 -3.33 -10.03 -14.21
CA ALA A 16 -2.08 -9.91 -13.46
C ALA A 16 -1.93 -11.01 -12.41
N THR A 17 -3.04 -11.45 -11.81
CA THR A 17 -3.06 -12.46 -10.74
C THR A 17 -3.45 -13.84 -11.23
N ALA A 18 -3.56 -14.07 -12.54
CA ALA A 18 -3.99 -15.35 -13.13
C ALA A 18 -3.13 -16.55 -12.68
N ASN A 19 -1.84 -16.30 -12.43
CA ASN A 19 -0.87 -17.31 -11.98
C ASN A 19 -0.56 -17.23 -10.48
N PHE A 20 -1.35 -16.47 -9.71
CA PHE A 20 -1.15 -16.42 -8.26
C PHE A 20 -1.47 -17.77 -7.65
N LYS A 21 -0.64 -18.18 -6.69
CA LYS A 21 -0.89 -19.39 -5.93
C LYS A 21 -2.08 -19.20 -4.99
N ALA A 22 -2.76 -20.30 -4.69
CA ALA A 22 -3.85 -20.28 -3.72
C ALA A 22 -3.34 -19.78 -2.34
N PRO A 23 -4.10 -18.89 -1.68
CA PRO A 23 -3.62 -18.25 -0.46
C PRO A 23 -3.59 -19.23 0.72
N THR A 24 -2.54 -19.15 1.54
CA THR A 24 -2.36 -19.99 2.72
C THR A 24 -2.75 -19.22 4.01
N PRO A 25 -3.15 -19.92 5.09
CA PRO A 25 -3.43 -19.26 6.36
C PRO A 25 -2.14 -18.72 7.00
N LEU A 26 -1.99 -17.41 6.99
CA LEU A 26 -0.90 -16.66 7.61
C LEU A 26 -1.36 -15.93 8.88
N ALA A 27 -0.45 -15.80 9.86
CA ALA A 27 -0.60 -14.90 11.00
C ALA A 27 -0.34 -13.44 10.59
N VAL A 28 -0.72 -12.49 11.44
CA VAL A 28 -0.38 -11.07 11.25
C VAL A 28 1.15 -10.94 11.26
N ALA A 29 1.71 -10.26 10.26
CA ALA A 29 3.15 -10.07 10.14
C ALA A 29 3.63 -9.01 11.13
N GLU A 30 4.86 -9.16 11.61
CA GLU A 30 5.57 -8.08 12.29
C GLU A 30 5.75 -6.89 11.32
N LEU A 31 5.64 -5.67 11.83
CA LEU A 31 5.89 -4.48 11.02
C LEU A 31 7.38 -4.34 10.72
N PRO A 32 7.77 -3.75 9.58
CA PRO A 32 9.18 -3.51 9.28
C PRO A 32 9.82 -2.65 10.38
N ASN A 33 11.01 -3.05 10.83
CA ASN A 33 11.65 -2.47 12.00
C ASN A 33 12.80 -1.50 11.66
N SER A 34 12.97 -1.18 10.38
CA SER A 34 13.99 -0.25 9.89
C SER A 34 13.75 1.16 10.46
N THR A 35 14.81 1.98 10.49
CA THR A 35 14.70 3.38 10.91
C THR A 35 13.71 4.16 10.03
N LEU A 36 13.67 3.84 8.73
CA LEU A 36 12.74 4.45 7.79
C LEU A 36 11.30 4.07 8.12
N ALA A 37 10.99 2.77 8.23
CA ALA A 37 9.65 2.28 8.50
C ALA A 37 9.08 2.83 9.80
N LYS A 38 9.90 2.85 10.88
CA LYS A 38 9.52 3.49 12.15
C LYS A 38 9.21 4.97 11.97
N SER A 39 10.02 5.69 11.20
CA SER A 39 9.77 7.11 10.95
C SER A 39 8.51 7.35 10.13
N ILE A 40 8.18 6.49 9.16
CA ILE A 40 6.95 6.60 8.39
C ILE A 40 5.74 6.28 9.26
N LEU A 41 5.81 5.22 10.08
CA LEU A 41 4.75 4.87 11.01
C LEU A 41 4.46 6.00 12.00
N ASN A 42 5.50 6.61 12.57
CA ASN A 42 5.34 7.74 13.50
C ASN A 42 4.64 8.91 12.81
N TYR A 43 5.09 9.29 11.61
CA TYR A 43 4.47 10.37 10.85
C TYR A 43 3.00 10.08 10.51
N ALA A 44 2.70 8.86 10.03
CA ALA A 44 1.33 8.46 9.74
C ALA A 44 0.45 8.44 11.01
N THR A 45 0.99 8.02 12.15
CA THR A 45 0.28 8.01 13.44
C THR A 45 -0.02 9.43 13.94
N GLU A 46 0.89 10.37 13.71
CA GLU A 46 0.72 11.78 14.09
C GLU A 46 -0.30 12.51 13.22
N GLU A 47 -0.38 12.18 11.92
CA GLU A 47 -1.20 12.93 10.96
C GLU A 47 -2.57 12.28 10.67
N LEU A 48 -2.67 10.95 10.69
CA LEU A 48 -3.90 10.24 10.31
C LEU A 48 -4.85 10.02 11.49
N PRO A 49 -6.17 10.19 11.30
CA PRO A 49 -7.16 9.67 12.24
C PRO A 49 -7.00 8.15 12.42
N LEU A 50 -7.26 7.65 13.63
CA LEU A 50 -7.09 6.22 13.97
C LEU A 50 -7.78 5.25 12.98
N PRO A 51 -9.02 5.49 12.50
CA PRO A 51 -9.63 4.63 11.48
C PRO A 51 -8.82 4.52 10.19
N VAL A 52 -8.25 5.64 9.72
CA VAL A 52 -7.46 5.71 8.47
C VAL A 52 -6.08 5.10 8.67
N LEU A 53 -5.47 5.29 9.85
CA LEU A 53 -4.24 4.60 10.23
C LEU A 53 -4.44 3.07 10.25
N ASN A 54 -5.51 2.60 10.89
CA ASN A 54 -5.84 1.17 10.93
C ASN A 54 -6.13 0.62 9.53
N HIS A 55 -6.85 1.36 8.67
CA HIS A 55 -7.04 1.01 7.26
C HIS A 55 -5.70 0.84 6.53
N SER A 56 -4.80 1.79 6.69
CA SER A 56 -3.47 1.76 6.07
C SER A 56 -2.61 0.58 6.56
N LEU A 57 -2.69 0.25 7.85
CA LEU A 57 -2.02 -0.92 8.44
C LEU A 57 -2.63 -2.24 7.94
N ARG A 58 -3.96 -2.32 7.79
CA ARG A 58 -4.62 -3.47 7.16
C ARG A 58 -4.19 -3.63 5.71
N ALA A 59 -4.15 -2.54 4.93
CA ALA A 59 -3.71 -2.53 3.55
C ALA A 59 -2.28 -3.10 3.41
N TYR A 60 -1.34 -2.68 4.27
CA TYR A 60 0.00 -3.26 4.31
C TYR A 60 -0.02 -4.77 4.60
N GLN A 61 -0.74 -5.18 5.65
CA GLN A 61 -0.81 -6.59 6.06
C GLN A 61 -1.46 -7.48 5.01
N TYR A 62 -2.45 -6.97 4.27
CA TYR A 62 -3.03 -7.67 3.12
C TYR A 62 -2.02 -7.81 2.00
N GLY A 63 -1.28 -6.75 1.68
CA GLY A 63 -0.25 -6.78 0.64
C GLY A 63 0.84 -7.80 0.97
N GLU A 64 1.37 -7.76 2.19
CA GLU A 64 2.34 -8.74 2.69
C GLU A 64 1.81 -10.17 2.61
N ALA A 65 0.59 -10.41 3.07
CA ALA A 65 -0.02 -11.74 3.04
C ALA A 65 -0.21 -12.25 1.60
N ILE A 66 -0.73 -11.41 0.70
CA ILE A 66 -0.96 -11.77 -0.70
C ILE A 66 0.37 -12.11 -1.38
N LEU A 67 1.40 -11.27 -1.21
CA LEU A 67 2.69 -11.41 -1.87
C LEU A 67 3.53 -12.58 -1.33
N LYS A 68 3.39 -12.91 -0.04
CA LYS A 68 4.17 -13.97 0.61
C LYS A 68 3.96 -15.37 0.00
N ASP A 69 2.77 -15.64 -0.54
CA ASP A 69 2.49 -16.91 -1.22
C ASP A 69 3.02 -16.97 -2.67
N GLN A 70 3.36 -15.81 -3.26
CA GLN A 70 3.68 -15.70 -4.68
C GLN A 70 5.15 -16.03 -5.00
N SER A 71 5.48 -16.03 -6.29
CA SER A 71 6.86 -16.18 -6.74
C SER A 71 7.70 -14.95 -6.37
N THR A 72 9.02 -15.11 -6.30
CA THR A 72 9.97 -14.01 -6.02
C THR A 72 9.94 -12.91 -7.09
N GLU A 73 9.33 -13.17 -8.25
CA GLU A 73 9.05 -12.15 -9.25
C GLU A 73 8.15 -11.03 -8.71
N TRP A 74 7.25 -11.34 -7.78
CA TRP A 74 6.38 -10.34 -7.15
C TRP A 74 7.00 -9.72 -5.89
N ALA A 75 8.26 -10.02 -5.58
CA ALA A 75 8.92 -9.45 -4.41
C ALA A 75 9.03 -7.92 -4.53
N ILE A 76 8.52 -7.24 -3.52
CA ILE A 76 8.66 -5.79 -3.31
C ILE A 76 9.36 -5.62 -1.97
N ASP A 77 10.28 -4.68 -1.88
CA ASP A 77 10.92 -4.32 -0.63
C ASP A 77 9.87 -3.91 0.42
N SER A 78 9.99 -4.47 1.63
CA SER A 78 8.98 -4.30 2.68
C SER A 78 8.82 -2.85 3.09
N ASP A 79 9.90 -2.06 3.12
CA ASP A 79 9.82 -0.64 3.49
C ASP A 79 9.08 0.16 2.43
N VAL A 80 9.17 -0.25 1.17
CA VAL A 80 8.52 0.42 0.04
C VAL A 80 7.02 0.14 0.03
N LEU A 81 6.62 -1.12 0.18
CA LEU A 81 5.22 -1.49 0.34
C LEU A 81 4.61 -0.81 1.58
N PHE A 82 5.32 -0.88 2.71
CA PHE A 82 4.90 -0.25 3.96
C PHE A 82 4.72 1.26 3.79
N SER A 83 5.68 1.94 3.15
CA SER A 83 5.59 3.40 2.93
C SER A 83 4.42 3.77 2.02
N ALA A 84 4.19 3.03 0.94
CA ALA A 84 3.06 3.29 0.04
C ALA A 84 1.72 3.09 0.76
N CYS A 85 1.56 1.98 1.51
CA CYS A 85 0.33 1.72 2.25
C CYS A 85 0.07 2.75 3.36
N LEU A 86 1.08 3.17 4.11
CA LEU A 86 0.90 4.12 5.23
C LEU A 86 0.66 5.56 4.77
N LEU A 87 1.03 5.89 3.53
CA LEU A 87 0.94 7.25 3.00
C LEU A 87 -0.15 7.45 1.95
N HIS A 88 -0.80 6.39 1.44
CA HIS A 88 -1.74 6.53 0.33
C HIS A 88 -2.91 7.49 0.62
N ASP A 89 -3.40 7.48 1.86
CA ASP A 89 -4.49 8.34 2.33
C ASP A 89 -4.02 9.60 3.06
N ILE A 90 -2.73 9.95 3.03
CA ILE A 90 -2.23 11.14 3.74
C ILE A 90 -2.90 12.43 3.26
N GLY A 91 -3.33 12.47 1.99
CA GLY A 91 -4.07 13.59 1.42
C GLY A 91 -5.46 13.82 2.04
N THR A 92 -6.01 12.82 2.74
CA THR A 92 -7.38 12.85 3.28
C THR A 92 -7.52 13.59 4.60
N THR A 93 -6.41 13.93 5.28
CA THR A 93 -6.47 14.62 6.57
C THR A 93 -7.09 16.00 6.42
N GLU A 94 -7.82 16.47 7.43
CA GLU A 94 -8.45 17.80 7.41
C GLU A 94 -7.43 18.91 7.12
N LYS A 95 -6.25 18.80 7.74
CA LYS A 95 -5.10 19.70 7.48
C LYS A 95 -4.70 19.71 6.01
N ASN A 96 -4.57 18.54 5.37
CA ASN A 96 -4.15 18.46 3.97
C ASN A 96 -5.26 18.88 3.00
N MET A 97 -6.53 18.58 3.32
CA MET A 97 -7.69 19.03 2.53
C MET A 97 -7.85 20.56 2.52
N ASN A 98 -7.40 21.25 3.57
CA ASN A 98 -7.53 22.71 3.68
C ASN A 98 -6.40 23.50 3.00
N VAL A 99 -5.29 22.87 2.61
CA VAL A 99 -4.11 23.56 2.05
C VAL A 99 -3.95 23.41 0.54
N THR A 100 -4.79 22.60 -0.11
CA THR A 100 -4.75 22.39 -1.56
C THR A 100 -6.15 22.33 -2.17
N LYS A 101 -6.23 22.52 -3.49
CA LYS A 101 -7.43 22.27 -4.29
C LYS A 101 -7.25 21.09 -5.27
N MET A 102 -6.12 20.40 -5.20
CA MET A 102 -5.86 19.19 -6.00
C MET A 102 -6.63 18.00 -5.42
N SER A 103 -6.88 16.97 -6.23
CA SER A 103 -7.39 15.70 -5.71
C SER A 103 -6.40 15.11 -4.69
N PHE A 104 -6.93 14.43 -3.67
CA PHE A 104 -6.16 14.01 -2.51
C PHE A 104 -5.09 12.97 -2.86
N GLU A 105 -5.31 12.16 -3.89
CA GLU A 105 -4.36 11.16 -4.40
C GLU A 105 -3.12 11.86 -4.98
N TYR A 106 -3.33 12.95 -5.73
CA TYR A 106 -2.24 13.73 -6.32
C TYR A 106 -1.43 14.46 -5.24
N TYR A 107 -2.11 15.20 -4.37
CA TYR A 107 -1.43 15.94 -3.32
C TYR A 107 -0.79 15.02 -2.29
N GLY A 108 -1.47 13.92 -1.94
CA GLY A 108 -0.94 12.85 -1.10
C GLY A 108 0.31 12.22 -1.69
N GLY A 109 0.32 11.94 -2.99
CA GLY A 109 1.50 11.44 -3.70
C GLY A 109 2.69 12.39 -3.65
N VAL A 110 2.46 13.69 -3.89
CA VAL A 110 3.51 14.73 -3.77
C VAL A 110 4.06 14.78 -2.34
N LYS A 111 3.17 14.77 -1.32
CA LYS A 111 3.56 14.75 0.10
C LYS A 111 4.36 13.50 0.45
N ALA A 112 3.92 12.34 -0.02
CA ALA A 112 4.61 11.08 0.19
C ALA A 112 6.00 11.10 -0.44
N ARG A 113 6.13 11.63 -1.65
CA ARG A 113 7.41 11.81 -2.34
C ARG A 113 8.38 12.67 -1.54
N GLU A 114 7.94 13.85 -1.10
CA GLU A 114 8.76 14.77 -0.30
C GLU A 114 9.24 14.11 0.99
N LEU A 115 8.34 13.42 1.70
CA LEU A 115 8.66 12.73 2.94
C LEU A 115 9.68 11.61 2.69
N VAL A 116 9.43 10.73 1.72
CA VAL A 116 10.31 9.60 1.42
C VAL A 116 11.69 10.08 0.98
N LEU A 117 11.78 11.08 0.09
CA LEU A 117 13.07 11.69 -0.29
C LEU A 117 13.84 12.17 0.93
N LYS A 118 13.18 12.90 1.83
CA LYS A 118 13.81 13.43 3.05
C LYS A 118 14.30 12.30 3.97
N LYS A 119 13.47 11.28 4.19
CA LYS A 119 13.76 10.18 5.13
C LYS A 119 14.78 9.18 4.60
N THR A 120 14.96 9.11 3.29
CA THR A 120 15.93 8.23 2.62
C THR A 120 17.23 8.94 2.23
N HIS A 121 17.40 10.21 2.63
CA HIS A 121 18.55 11.04 2.27
C HIS A 121 18.73 11.19 0.75
N GLY A 122 17.63 11.32 0.00
CA GLY A 122 17.64 11.60 -1.44
C GLY A 122 17.53 10.36 -2.33
N ASN A 123 16.98 9.24 -1.86
CA ASN A 123 16.69 8.10 -2.73
C ASN A 123 15.48 8.41 -3.64
N VAL A 124 15.79 8.91 -4.84
CA VAL A 124 14.80 9.33 -5.83
C VAL A 124 13.93 8.16 -6.31
N GLU A 125 14.51 6.99 -6.57
CA GLU A 125 13.76 5.85 -7.09
C GLU A 125 12.71 5.34 -6.09
N PHE A 126 13.06 5.25 -4.80
CA PHE A 126 12.08 4.90 -3.76
C PHE A 126 10.95 5.94 -3.74
N ALA A 127 11.30 7.22 -3.65
CA ALA A 127 10.30 8.28 -3.56
C ALA A 127 9.38 8.34 -4.78
N ASP A 128 9.92 8.13 -5.98
CA ASP A 128 9.15 8.08 -7.21
C ASP A 128 8.24 6.85 -7.25
N ALA A 129 8.67 5.69 -6.74
CA ALA A 129 7.84 4.49 -6.66
C ALA A 129 6.62 4.71 -5.76
N VAL A 130 6.84 5.28 -4.56
CA VAL A 130 5.75 5.60 -3.62
C VAL A 130 4.83 6.66 -4.21
N CYS A 131 5.40 7.72 -4.80
CA CYS A 131 4.62 8.78 -5.43
C CYS A 131 3.69 8.24 -6.53
N GLU A 132 4.23 7.46 -7.47
CA GLU A 132 3.48 6.86 -8.57
C GLU A 132 2.35 5.94 -8.05
N ALA A 133 2.66 5.08 -7.09
CA ALA A 133 1.67 4.16 -6.52
C ALA A 133 0.55 4.90 -5.79
N VAL A 134 0.90 5.90 -4.96
CA VAL A 134 -0.09 6.71 -4.23
C VAL A 134 -0.93 7.53 -5.19
N ILE A 135 -0.36 8.16 -6.22
CA ILE A 135 -1.15 8.92 -7.19
C ILE A 135 -2.21 8.04 -7.87
N ARG A 136 -1.86 6.80 -8.18
CA ARG A 136 -2.71 5.91 -8.99
C ARG A 136 -3.54 4.93 -8.18
N HIS A 137 -3.55 5.01 -6.85
CA HIS A 137 -4.26 4.01 -6.03
C HIS A 137 -5.79 4.01 -6.22
N GLN A 138 -6.37 5.10 -6.73
CA GLN A 138 -7.78 5.17 -7.16
C GLN A 138 -7.98 5.24 -8.67
N ASP A 139 -6.92 5.17 -9.46
CA ASP A 139 -7.01 5.01 -10.92
C ASP A 139 -7.47 3.58 -11.24
N LEU A 140 -8.71 3.23 -10.92
CA LEU A 140 -9.26 1.90 -11.12
C LEU A 140 -9.59 1.68 -12.60
N GLY A 141 -9.34 0.48 -13.11
CA GLY A 141 -9.58 0.13 -14.50
C GLY A 141 -8.77 -1.09 -14.93
N GLU A 142 -8.95 -1.55 -16.17
CA GLU A 142 -8.40 -2.84 -16.62
C GLU A 142 -7.40 -2.73 -17.78
N SER A 143 -7.33 -1.56 -18.43
CA SER A 143 -6.47 -1.33 -19.60
C SER A 143 -5.12 -0.71 -19.22
N GLY A 144 -4.11 -1.00 -20.05
CA GLY A 144 -2.76 -0.48 -19.89
C GLY A 144 -1.96 -1.18 -18.78
N PHE A 145 -0.93 -0.47 -18.32
CA PHE A 145 0.05 -0.99 -17.36
C PHE A 145 0.15 -0.11 -16.11
N ILE A 146 0.64 -0.71 -15.05
CA ILE A 146 0.93 -0.11 -13.75
C ILE A 146 2.17 -0.77 -13.16
N THR A 147 2.78 -0.15 -12.15
CA THR A 147 3.84 -0.78 -11.36
C THR A 147 3.27 -1.92 -10.52
N LYS A 148 4.11 -2.91 -10.16
CA LYS A 148 3.70 -3.97 -9.20
C LYS A 148 3.24 -3.38 -7.87
N LEU A 149 3.95 -2.36 -7.37
CA LEU A 149 3.59 -1.63 -6.16
C LEU A 149 2.21 -0.97 -6.28
N GLY A 150 1.95 -0.28 -7.38
CA GLY A 150 0.67 0.37 -7.65
C GLY A 150 -0.47 -0.63 -7.75
N LEU A 151 -0.28 -1.75 -8.47
CA LEU A 151 -1.31 -2.79 -8.57
C LEU A 151 -1.64 -3.40 -7.21
N ILE A 152 -0.63 -3.77 -6.42
CA ILE A 152 -0.85 -4.32 -5.08
C ILE A 152 -1.56 -3.31 -4.20
N LEU A 153 -1.18 -2.02 -4.25
CA LEU A 153 -1.85 -0.97 -3.50
C LEU A 153 -3.34 -0.82 -3.89
N GLN A 154 -3.67 -0.91 -5.18
CA GLN A 154 -5.07 -0.94 -5.62
C GLN A 154 -5.82 -2.17 -5.08
N ILE A 155 -5.22 -3.36 -5.18
CA ILE A 155 -5.85 -4.61 -4.70
C ILE A 155 -6.19 -4.50 -3.22
N VAL A 156 -5.24 -4.07 -2.38
CA VAL A 156 -5.42 -4.07 -0.93
C VAL A 156 -6.36 -2.97 -0.44
N THR A 157 -6.36 -1.79 -1.08
CA THR A 157 -7.27 -0.69 -0.73
C THR A 157 -8.71 -1.03 -1.16
N VAL A 158 -8.89 -1.58 -2.36
CA VAL A 158 -10.20 -2.05 -2.85
C VAL A 158 -10.72 -3.24 -2.03
N LEU A 159 -9.84 -4.15 -1.61
CA LEU A 159 -10.20 -5.25 -0.70
C LEU A 159 -10.76 -4.71 0.62
N ASP A 160 -10.07 -3.75 1.26
CA ASP A 160 -10.49 -3.24 2.57
C ASP A 160 -11.74 -2.36 2.49
N ASN A 161 -11.94 -1.64 1.39
CA ASN A 161 -13.03 -0.68 1.23
C ASN A 161 -14.30 -1.29 0.62
N LEU A 162 -14.15 -2.17 -0.37
CA LEU A 162 -15.26 -2.72 -1.16
C LEU A 162 -15.43 -4.24 -1.02
N GLY A 163 -14.52 -4.93 -0.33
CA GLY A 163 -14.59 -6.38 -0.16
C GLY A 163 -14.35 -7.19 -1.45
N LYS A 164 -13.73 -6.59 -2.48
CA LYS A 164 -13.33 -7.33 -3.69
C LYS A 164 -11.99 -8.03 -3.49
N TYR A 165 -11.64 -8.92 -4.42
CA TYR A 165 -10.36 -9.65 -4.42
C TYR A 165 -10.12 -10.55 -3.19
N THR A 166 -11.18 -10.91 -2.46
CA THR A 166 -11.10 -11.79 -1.27
C THR A 166 -10.55 -13.18 -1.57
N HIS A 167 -10.57 -13.63 -2.82
CA HIS A 167 -9.96 -14.88 -3.25
C HIS A 167 -8.42 -14.86 -3.24
N LEU A 168 -7.79 -13.67 -3.16
CA LEU A 168 -6.33 -13.52 -3.10
C LEU A 168 -5.77 -13.63 -1.68
N ILE A 169 -6.62 -13.67 -0.65
CA ILE A 169 -6.19 -13.74 0.76
C ILE A 169 -6.99 -14.78 1.53
N HIS A 170 -6.32 -15.57 2.36
CA HIS A 170 -6.98 -16.61 3.13
C HIS A 170 -7.89 -16.00 4.21
N ARG A 171 -9.12 -16.51 4.36
CA ARG A 171 -10.14 -15.96 5.28
C ARG A 171 -9.66 -15.84 6.74
N LYS A 172 -8.87 -16.82 7.24
CA LYS A 172 -8.29 -16.76 8.60
C LYS A 172 -7.32 -15.59 8.77
N THR A 173 -6.53 -15.30 7.75
CA THR A 173 -5.57 -14.18 7.74
C THR A 173 -6.31 -12.85 7.71
N LEU A 174 -7.30 -12.72 6.81
CA LEU A 174 -8.17 -11.55 6.75
C LEU A 174 -8.84 -11.26 8.11
N SER A 175 -9.36 -12.30 8.77
CA SER A 175 -9.98 -12.17 10.10
C SER A 175 -8.97 -11.78 11.19
N ALA A 176 -7.78 -12.38 11.21
CA ALA A 176 -6.74 -12.05 12.19
C ALA A 176 -6.25 -10.59 12.05
N ILE A 177 -6.05 -10.12 10.82
CA ILE A 177 -5.64 -8.74 10.53
C ILE A 177 -6.71 -7.75 10.99
N ASN A 178 -7.99 -7.97 10.65
CA ASN A 178 -9.09 -7.10 11.08
C ASN A 178 -9.27 -7.10 12.60
N LYS A 179 -9.00 -8.21 13.28
CA LYS A 179 -9.02 -8.28 14.75
C LYS A 179 -7.89 -7.45 15.38
N ARG A 180 -6.70 -7.44 14.76
CA ARG A 180 -5.54 -6.69 15.26
C ARG A 180 -5.65 -5.19 15.00
N TYR A 181 -6.13 -4.82 13.81
CA TYR A 181 -6.30 -3.44 13.35
C TYR A 181 -7.78 -3.18 13.09
N SER A 182 -8.52 -2.92 14.17
CA SER A 182 -9.98 -2.82 14.16
C SER A 182 -10.50 -1.78 13.16
N ARG A 183 -11.65 -2.09 12.56
CA ARG A 183 -12.45 -1.15 11.75
C ARG A 183 -13.32 -0.24 12.61
N GLU A 184 -13.67 -0.72 13.80
CA GLU A 184 -14.49 -0.03 14.80
C GLU A 184 -13.57 0.62 15.83
N ASN A 185 -13.87 1.87 16.19
CA ASN A 185 -13.18 2.61 17.25
C ASN A 185 -13.60 2.10 18.64
#